data_AF-A0A150SZU0-F1
#
_entry.id   AF-A0A150SZU0-F1
#
_cell.length_a   1.000
_cell.length_b   1.000
_cell.length_c   1.000
_cell.angle_alpha   90.00
_cell.angle_beta   90.00
_cell.angle_gamma   90.00
#
_symmetry.space_group_name_H-M   'P 1'
#
loop_
_entity.id
_entity.type
_entity.pdbx_description
1 polymer ?
#
loop_
_entity_poly.entity_id
_entity_poly.type
_entity_poly.pdbx_seq_one_letter_code
_entity_poly.pdbx_strand_id
1 'polypeptide(L)'
;MRFMRSFPQAWHVDLLDVPRARVPGGRCLCFGDAHPDNFGLITFTVGPRYVFNDLDDAGPGLAALDALRYFTVLRLLLDDRKALAELMELYEDMLQGNEPLRELPEALYPDVAARDARQLAKWTEGEAFRFDEPSLRLSRAEAGTGERLLEALGRSGQLSDVEVLALAHRDRDAGGSGGLERYLILGRERGGERRLRLLELKETTHAATSWNNFLHEDEDRIERVKASIWRGLEVPFYREVQVGRSVYLLRDRLGRASVDIEDLSKRDLRAVLEAQVSILARQHAEAFAGLDLGKLDDWLRESLDVTAKRWLKAYERARRR
;
A
#
# COMPACT_ATOMS: atom_id res chain seq x y z
N MET A 1 -7.08 -14.94 7.36
CA MET A 1 -5.96 -13.98 7.22
C MET A 1 -6.24 -12.88 6.22
N ARG A 2 -6.49 -13.18 4.94
CA ARG A 2 -6.87 -12.18 3.92
C ARG A 2 -8.13 -11.36 4.24
N PHE A 3 -8.96 -11.85 5.16
CA PHE A 3 -10.19 -11.18 5.60
C PHE A 3 -9.94 -9.77 6.17
N MET A 4 -9.05 -9.60 7.15
CA MET A 4 -8.79 -8.27 7.75
C MET A 4 -8.20 -7.27 6.74
N ARG A 5 -7.35 -7.76 5.82
CA ARG A 5 -6.73 -6.97 4.75
C ARG A 5 -7.77 -6.38 3.80
N SER A 6 -8.90 -7.06 3.59
CA SER A 6 -9.97 -6.57 2.73
C SER A 6 -10.81 -5.44 3.34
N PHE A 7 -10.64 -5.12 4.62
CA PHE A 7 -11.46 -4.14 5.35
C PHE A 7 -10.62 -3.15 6.17
N PRO A 8 -9.73 -2.36 5.54
CA PRO A 8 -8.93 -1.36 6.25
C PRO A 8 -9.80 -0.30 6.92
N GLN A 9 -10.90 0.12 6.31
CA GLN A 9 -11.85 1.07 6.91
C GLN A 9 -12.49 0.54 8.19
N ALA A 10 -12.91 -0.73 8.22
CA ALA A 10 -13.53 -1.33 9.40
C ALA A 10 -12.60 -1.34 10.61
N TRP A 11 -11.29 -1.47 10.40
CA TRP A 11 -10.28 -1.32 11.45
C TRP A 11 -10.29 0.08 12.05
N HIS A 12 -10.26 1.12 11.22
CA HIS A 12 -10.24 2.50 11.71
C HIS A 12 -11.58 2.89 12.36
N VAL A 13 -12.69 2.36 11.87
CA VAL A 13 -14.02 2.50 12.49
C VAL A 13 -14.07 1.83 13.87
N ASP A 14 -13.49 0.64 14.02
CA ASP A 14 -13.43 -0.07 15.31
C ASP A 14 -12.61 0.68 16.37
N LEU A 15 -11.76 1.61 15.94
CA LEU A 15 -10.92 2.42 16.81
C LEU A 15 -11.57 3.75 17.22
N LEU A 16 -12.76 4.08 16.68
CA LEU A 16 -13.49 5.30 17.04
C LEU A 16 -13.82 5.40 18.52
N ASP A 17 -14.04 4.24 19.16
CA ASP A 17 -14.42 4.15 20.58
C ASP A 17 -13.21 4.17 21.53
N VAL A 18 -11.98 4.15 21.02
CA VAL A 18 -10.77 4.17 21.85
C VAL A 18 -10.44 5.62 22.23
N PRO A 19 -10.51 6.00 23.52
CA PRO A 19 -10.18 7.37 23.93
C PRO A 19 -8.72 7.70 23.60
N ARG A 20 -8.48 8.84 22.95
CA ARG A 20 -7.13 9.31 22.57
C ARG A 20 -6.12 9.27 23.72
N ALA A 21 -6.55 9.58 24.94
CA ALA A 21 -5.71 9.59 26.14
C ALA A 21 -5.17 8.20 26.53
N ARG A 22 -5.77 7.11 26.00
CA ARG A 22 -5.33 5.73 26.24
C ARG A 22 -4.41 5.18 25.15
N VAL A 23 -4.18 5.93 24.08
CA VAL A 23 -3.31 5.51 22.96
C VAL A 23 -1.93 6.14 23.15
N PRO A 24 -0.86 5.34 23.36
CA PRO A 24 0.50 5.87 23.46
C PRO A 24 0.95 6.48 22.12
N GLY A 25 1.96 7.34 22.17
CA GLY A 25 2.47 8.00 20.97
C GLY A 25 1.70 9.23 20.54
N GLY A 26 2.24 9.87 19.50
CA GLY A 26 1.75 11.06 18.85
C GLY A 26 1.07 10.80 17.52
N ARG A 27 0.80 11.88 16.79
CA ARG A 27 0.31 11.86 15.42
C ARG A 27 1.48 11.72 14.45
N CYS A 28 1.28 11.00 13.36
CA CYS A 28 2.19 10.95 12.21
C CYS A 28 1.40 10.74 10.92
N LEU A 29 2.09 10.66 9.78
CA LEU A 29 1.51 10.13 8.55
C LEU A 29 1.61 8.59 8.61
N CYS A 30 0.48 7.95 8.84
CA CYS A 30 0.34 6.51 8.97
C CYS A 30 0.20 5.83 7.59
N PHE A 31 0.58 4.55 7.55
CA PHE A 31 0.42 3.67 6.39
C PHE A 31 -1.06 3.36 6.12
N GLY A 32 -1.88 3.29 7.17
CA GLY A 32 -3.33 3.11 7.08
C GLY A 32 -3.76 1.67 6.82
N ASP A 33 -3.11 1.00 5.86
CA ASP A 33 -3.26 -0.43 5.60
C ASP A 33 -1.93 -1.20 5.71
N ALA A 34 -1.21 -1.04 6.82
CA ALA A 34 0.03 -1.76 7.05
C ALA A 34 -0.19 -3.28 7.17
N HIS A 35 0.26 -4.03 6.16
CA HIS A 35 0.38 -5.49 6.18
C HIS A 35 1.50 -5.96 5.24
N PRO A 36 2.04 -7.19 5.41
CA PRO A 36 3.22 -7.63 4.65
C PRO A 36 3.13 -7.48 3.13
N ASP A 37 1.97 -7.79 2.52
CA ASP A 37 1.83 -7.71 1.06
C ASP A 37 1.83 -6.28 0.50
N ASN A 38 1.61 -5.25 1.34
CA ASN A 38 1.68 -3.83 0.98
C ASN A 38 3.11 -3.28 1.09
N PHE A 39 4.10 -4.16 1.27
CA PHE A 39 5.52 -3.83 1.14
C PHE A 39 6.09 -4.52 -0.10
N GLY A 40 6.90 -3.80 -0.85
CA GLY A 40 7.46 -4.30 -2.09
C GLY A 40 8.55 -3.41 -2.65
N LEU A 41 9.18 -3.92 -3.70
CA LEU A 41 10.11 -3.18 -4.52
C LEU A 41 9.34 -2.17 -5.40
N ILE A 42 9.79 -0.93 -5.38
CA ILE A 42 9.44 0.11 -6.35
C ILE A 42 10.72 0.61 -6.99
N THR A 43 10.72 0.77 -8.31
CA THR A 43 11.81 1.38 -9.07
C THR A 43 11.62 2.89 -9.09
N PHE A 44 12.35 3.57 -8.22
CA PHE A 44 12.41 5.04 -8.18
C PHE A 44 13.42 5.56 -9.22
N THR A 45 13.46 6.88 -9.42
CA THR A 45 14.45 7.53 -10.30
C THR A 45 15.90 7.23 -9.92
N VAL A 46 16.16 6.92 -8.65
CA VAL A 46 17.47 6.54 -8.09
C VAL A 46 17.68 5.01 -7.98
N GLY A 47 16.79 4.23 -8.57
CA GLY A 47 16.83 2.77 -8.59
C GLY A 47 15.82 2.08 -7.66
N PRO A 48 15.86 0.74 -7.59
CA PRO A 48 14.92 -0.07 -6.82
C PRO A 48 15.08 0.15 -5.31
N ARG A 49 13.96 0.29 -4.59
CA ARG A 49 13.92 0.31 -3.11
C ARG A 49 12.76 -0.51 -2.59
N TYR A 50 12.99 -1.23 -1.49
CA TYR A 50 11.94 -1.90 -0.73
C TYR A 50 11.24 -0.91 0.19
N VAL A 51 9.95 -0.68 -0.05
CA VAL A 51 9.14 0.33 0.64
C VAL A 51 7.73 -0.18 0.89
N PHE A 52 6.97 0.53 1.72
CA PHE A 52 5.52 0.40 1.73
C PHE A 52 4.96 0.96 0.41
N ASN A 53 4.23 0.17 -0.36
CA ASN A 53 3.95 0.44 -1.77
C ASN A 53 2.48 0.75 -2.10
N ASP A 54 1.56 0.69 -1.13
CA ASP A 54 0.14 0.99 -1.32
C ASP A 54 -0.31 2.17 -0.45
N LEU A 55 -0.19 3.39 -0.99
CA LEU A 55 -0.51 4.62 -0.25
C LEU A 55 -1.99 5.00 -0.31
N ASP A 56 -2.85 4.16 -0.89
CA ASP A 56 -4.26 4.48 -1.12
C ASP A 56 -4.97 4.80 0.21
N ASP A 57 -4.63 4.05 1.27
CA ASP A 57 -5.23 4.15 2.61
C ASP A 57 -4.43 4.97 3.61
N ALA A 58 -3.25 5.46 3.21
CA ALA A 58 -2.31 6.18 4.07
C ALA A 58 -2.73 7.63 4.30
N GLY A 59 -2.39 8.20 5.45
CA GLY A 59 -2.78 9.57 5.81
C GLY A 59 -2.50 9.88 7.27
N PRO A 60 -2.96 11.03 7.80
CA PRO A 60 -2.79 11.36 9.20
C PRO A 60 -3.37 10.27 10.11
N GLY A 61 -2.59 9.81 11.10
CA GLY A 61 -3.01 8.78 12.06
C GLY A 61 -2.26 8.85 13.39
N LEU A 62 -2.56 7.90 14.29
CA LEU A 62 -1.81 7.69 15.54
C LEU A 62 -0.84 6.52 15.33
N ALA A 63 0.45 6.75 15.57
CA ALA A 63 1.50 5.78 15.29
C ALA A 63 1.28 4.42 15.98
N ALA A 64 0.79 4.42 17.23
CA ALA A 64 0.51 3.19 17.96
C ALA A 64 -0.63 2.36 17.35
N LEU A 65 -1.67 3.00 16.80
CA LEU A 65 -2.77 2.30 16.15
C LEU A 65 -2.34 1.68 14.81
N ASP A 66 -1.45 2.36 14.09
CA ASP A 66 -0.90 1.90 12.82
C ASP A 66 0.09 0.73 13.04
N ALA A 67 0.93 0.81 14.06
CA ALA A 67 1.76 -0.31 14.52
C ALA A 67 0.90 -1.50 14.96
N LEU A 68 -0.14 -1.26 15.77
CA LEU A 68 -1.07 -2.29 16.23
C LEU A 68 -1.75 -2.99 15.04
N ARG A 69 -2.11 -2.26 13.97
CA ARG A 69 -2.67 -2.85 12.75
C ARG A 69 -1.73 -3.89 12.18
N TYR A 70 -0.48 -3.49 11.93
CA TYR A 70 0.53 -4.36 11.33
C TYR A 70 0.78 -5.60 12.19
N PHE A 71 1.00 -5.43 13.49
CA PHE A 71 1.22 -6.55 14.40
C PHE A 71 -0.02 -7.44 14.56
N THR A 72 -1.23 -6.90 14.45
CA THR A 72 -2.46 -7.71 14.38
C THR A 72 -2.45 -8.59 13.13
N VAL A 73 -2.07 -8.06 11.97
CA VAL A 73 -1.97 -8.88 10.76
C VAL A 73 -0.89 -9.95 10.91
N LEU A 74 0.27 -9.63 11.49
CA LEU A 74 1.30 -10.62 11.78
C LEU A 74 0.83 -11.67 12.77
N ARG A 75 0.09 -11.30 13.81
CA ARG A 75 -0.47 -12.24 14.80
C ARG A 75 -1.45 -13.22 14.18
N LEU A 76 -2.17 -12.78 13.16
CA LEU A 76 -3.10 -13.61 12.39
C LEU A 76 -2.39 -14.45 11.33
N LEU A 77 -1.21 -14.01 10.86
CA LEU A 77 -0.42 -14.68 9.82
C LEU A 77 0.56 -15.72 10.38
N LEU A 78 1.24 -15.38 11.46
CA LEU A 78 2.29 -16.18 12.07
C LEU A 78 1.70 -17.06 13.17
N ASP A 79 1.93 -18.36 13.06
CA ASP A 79 1.68 -19.30 14.15
C ASP A 79 2.73 -19.17 15.27
N ASP A 80 3.92 -18.66 14.95
CA ASP A 80 5.04 -18.50 15.86
C ASP A 80 4.91 -17.20 16.69
N ARG A 81 4.36 -17.34 17.91
CA ARG A 81 4.23 -16.23 18.86
C ARG A 81 5.57 -15.67 19.33
N LYS A 82 6.63 -16.50 19.36
CA LYS A 82 7.96 -16.06 19.79
C LYS A 82 8.55 -15.15 18.72
N ALA A 83 8.49 -15.55 17.46
CA ALA A 83 8.94 -14.71 16.35
C ALA A 83 8.21 -13.36 16.30
N LEU A 84 6.89 -13.34 16.57
CA LEU A 84 6.14 -12.10 16.67
C LEU A 84 6.60 -11.20 17.83
N ALA A 85 6.83 -11.77 19.02
CA ALA A 85 7.31 -11.00 20.16
C ALA A 85 8.69 -10.38 19.89
N GLU A 86 9.59 -11.13 19.25
CA GLU A 86 10.91 -10.62 18.84
C GLU A 86 10.82 -9.49 17.80
N LEU A 87 9.82 -9.52 16.91
CA LEU A 87 9.59 -8.42 15.95
C LEU A 87 9.01 -7.16 16.63
N MET A 88 8.20 -7.32 17.68
CA MET A 88 7.70 -6.20 18.48
C MET A 88 8.83 -5.57 19.29
N GLU A 89 9.68 -6.38 19.93
CA GLU A 89 10.87 -5.92 20.65
C GLU A 89 11.82 -5.17 19.71
N LEU A 90 12.10 -5.73 18.52
CA LEU A 90 12.92 -5.06 17.51
C LEU A 90 12.34 -3.70 17.07
N TYR A 91 11.02 -3.60 16.92
CA TYR A 91 10.35 -2.35 16.58
C TYR A 91 10.62 -1.28 17.65
N GLU A 92 10.52 -1.64 18.93
CA GLU A 92 10.77 -0.73 20.04
C GLU A 92 12.25 -0.33 20.14
N ASP A 93 13.16 -1.29 20.00
CA ASP A 93 14.59 -1.00 19.99
C ASP A 93 14.98 -0.04 18.86
N MET A 94 14.37 -0.17 17.68
CA MET A 94 14.55 0.77 16.58
C MET A 94 13.96 2.15 16.86
N LEU A 95 12.81 2.23 17.54
CA LEU A 95 12.22 3.51 17.97
C LEU A 95 13.13 4.24 18.96
N GLN A 96 13.85 3.50 19.82
CA GLN A 96 14.79 4.06 20.80
C GLN A 96 16.18 4.33 20.22
N GLY A 97 16.47 3.81 19.03
CA GLY A 97 17.80 3.86 18.42
C GLY A 97 18.79 2.89 19.05
N ASN A 98 18.33 1.88 19.80
CA ASN A 98 19.16 0.79 20.33
C ASN A 98 19.58 -0.18 19.21
N GLU A 99 18.71 -0.37 18.22
CA GLU A 99 18.95 -1.21 17.05
C GLU A 99 18.94 -0.35 15.77
N PRO A 100 19.87 -0.59 14.82
CA PRO A 100 19.85 0.07 13.53
C PRO A 100 18.67 -0.41 12.68
N LEU A 101 18.17 0.47 11.81
CA LEU A 101 17.20 0.10 10.79
C LEU A 101 17.79 -0.95 9.85
N ARG A 102 16.98 -1.94 9.47
CA ARG A 102 17.35 -3.02 8.55
C ARG A 102 16.78 -2.75 7.16
N GLU A 103 17.60 -3.00 6.16
CA GLU A 103 17.17 -3.00 4.76
C GLU A 103 16.88 -4.43 4.30
N LEU A 104 16.01 -4.58 3.30
CA LEU A 104 15.81 -5.88 2.68
C LEU A 104 17.10 -6.28 1.95
N PRO A 105 17.66 -7.48 2.21
CA PRO A 105 18.84 -7.96 1.47
C PRO A 105 18.57 -8.03 -0.04
N GLU A 106 19.51 -7.56 -0.87
CA GLU A 106 19.37 -7.57 -2.34
C GLU A 106 19.14 -8.98 -2.90
N ALA A 107 19.68 -10.02 -2.24
CA ALA A 107 19.44 -11.41 -2.63
C ALA A 107 17.96 -11.83 -2.54
N LEU A 108 17.13 -11.08 -1.83
CA LEU A 108 15.69 -11.27 -1.71
C LEU A 108 14.90 -10.32 -2.62
N TYR A 109 15.57 -9.50 -3.44
CA TYR A 109 14.87 -8.61 -4.36
C TYR A 109 14.21 -9.44 -5.46
N PRO A 110 12.89 -9.32 -5.67
CA PRO A 110 12.23 -9.98 -6.77
C PRO A 110 12.75 -9.43 -8.11
N ASP A 111 12.77 -10.28 -9.14
CA ASP A 111 13.11 -9.88 -10.49
C ASP A 111 11.99 -8.99 -11.08
N VAL A 112 12.17 -7.67 -10.94
CA VAL A 112 11.23 -6.65 -11.42
C VAL A 112 11.07 -6.72 -12.94
N ALA A 113 12.16 -6.93 -13.69
CA ALA A 113 12.12 -6.96 -15.15
C ALA A 113 11.32 -8.17 -15.66
N ALA A 114 11.58 -9.36 -15.10
CA ALA A 114 10.81 -10.55 -15.45
C ALA A 114 9.33 -10.41 -15.04
N ARG A 115 9.05 -9.80 -13.88
CA ARG A 115 7.68 -9.52 -13.46
C ARG A 115 6.99 -8.54 -14.40
N ASP A 116 7.67 -7.48 -14.84
CA ASP A 116 7.12 -6.47 -15.74
C ASP A 116 6.81 -7.06 -17.11
N ALA A 117 7.71 -7.90 -17.65
CA ALA A 117 7.44 -8.66 -18.86
C ALA A 117 6.19 -9.55 -18.73
N ARG A 118 6.03 -10.25 -17.58
CA ARG A 118 4.83 -11.04 -17.29
C ARG A 118 3.56 -10.18 -17.17
N GLN A 119 3.65 -9.00 -16.56
CA GLN A 119 2.51 -8.07 -16.49
C GLN A 119 2.12 -7.58 -17.87
N LEU A 120 3.06 -7.11 -18.69
CA LEU A 120 2.77 -6.68 -20.06
C LEU A 120 2.11 -7.82 -20.86
N ALA A 121 2.74 -9.00 -20.92
CA ALA A 121 2.19 -10.16 -21.64
C ALA A 121 0.82 -10.62 -21.14
N LYS A 122 0.51 -10.40 -19.85
CA LYS A 122 -0.82 -10.66 -19.29
C LYS A 122 -1.89 -9.76 -19.92
N TRP A 123 -1.62 -8.47 -20.07
CA TRP A 123 -2.63 -7.49 -20.46
C TRP A 123 -2.65 -7.17 -21.95
N THR A 124 -1.53 -7.37 -22.64
CA THR A 124 -1.32 -6.86 -24.00
C THR A 124 -0.82 -7.92 -24.97
N GLU A 125 -1.10 -7.71 -26.25
CA GLU A 125 -0.47 -8.40 -27.38
C GLU A 125 0.17 -7.32 -28.27
N GLY A 126 1.50 -7.22 -28.22
CA GLY A 126 2.22 -6.09 -28.82
C GLY A 126 1.77 -4.76 -28.22
N GLU A 127 1.19 -3.90 -29.06
CA GLU A 127 0.80 -2.52 -28.73
C GLU A 127 -0.71 -2.35 -28.51
N ALA A 128 -1.42 -3.46 -28.29
CA ALA A 128 -2.86 -3.47 -28.04
C ALA A 128 -3.21 -4.26 -26.77
N PHE A 129 -4.32 -3.90 -26.14
CA PHE A 129 -4.90 -4.68 -25.04
C PHE A 129 -5.60 -5.94 -25.55
N ARG A 130 -5.55 -7.00 -24.74
CA ARG A 130 -6.25 -8.27 -25.00
C ARG A 130 -7.70 -8.20 -24.51
N PHE A 131 -8.58 -7.56 -25.27
CA PHE A 131 -10.01 -7.44 -24.93
C PHE A 131 -10.78 -8.76 -25.00
N ASP A 132 -10.34 -9.69 -25.86
CA ASP A 132 -11.04 -10.94 -26.11
C ASP A 132 -10.82 -11.99 -25.02
N GLU A 133 -9.98 -11.71 -24.02
CA GLU A 133 -9.69 -12.61 -22.89
C GLU A 133 -10.65 -12.30 -21.72
N PRO A 134 -11.70 -13.12 -21.50
CA PRO A 134 -12.75 -12.80 -20.52
C PRO A 134 -12.22 -12.77 -19.09
N SER A 135 -11.15 -13.52 -18.80
CA SER A 135 -10.53 -13.57 -17.48
C SER A 135 -9.87 -12.24 -17.07
N LEU A 136 -9.54 -11.37 -18.03
CA LEU A 136 -8.99 -10.04 -17.77
C LEU A 136 -10.06 -9.00 -17.45
N ARG A 137 -11.32 -9.26 -17.83
CA ARG A 137 -12.47 -8.35 -17.65
C ARG A 137 -12.17 -6.94 -18.17
N LEU A 138 -11.65 -6.87 -19.39
CA LEU A 138 -11.40 -5.61 -20.07
C LEU A 138 -12.51 -5.30 -21.06
N SER A 139 -12.92 -4.05 -21.09
CA SER A 139 -13.81 -3.49 -22.11
C SER A 139 -13.20 -2.20 -22.66
N ARG A 140 -13.65 -1.77 -23.83
CA ARG A 140 -13.24 -0.46 -24.36
C ARG A 140 -13.83 0.61 -23.45
N ALA A 141 -13.01 1.60 -23.08
CA ALA A 141 -13.52 2.75 -22.35
C ALA A 141 -14.60 3.46 -23.16
N GLU A 142 -15.69 3.87 -22.51
CA GLU A 142 -16.73 4.68 -23.15
C GLU A 142 -16.10 5.97 -23.68
N ALA A 143 -16.40 6.34 -24.94
CA ALA A 143 -15.73 7.42 -25.65
C ALA A 143 -15.67 8.73 -24.84
N GLY A 144 -16.81 9.18 -24.30
CA GLY A 144 -16.87 10.43 -23.52
C GLY A 144 -16.07 10.36 -22.21
N THR A 145 -16.02 9.20 -21.56
CA THR A 145 -15.24 9.02 -20.33
C THR A 145 -13.74 8.94 -20.61
N GLY A 146 -13.37 8.20 -21.66
CA GLY A 146 -11.99 8.10 -22.11
C GLY A 146 -11.39 9.44 -22.54
N GLU A 147 -12.13 10.24 -23.30
CA GLU A 147 -11.72 11.58 -23.70
C GLU A 147 -11.46 12.49 -22.50
N ARG A 148 -12.38 12.51 -21.52
CA ARG A 148 -12.21 13.31 -20.29
C ARG A 148 -10.99 12.90 -19.47
N LEU A 149 -10.72 11.60 -19.37
CA LEU A 149 -9.53 11.08 -18.67
C LEU A 149 -8.24 11.53 -19.36
N LEU A 150 -8.15 11.32 -20.68
CA LEU A 150 -6.97 11.69 -21.47
C LEU A 150 -6.77 13.21 -21.49
N GLU A 151 -7.84 13.99 -21.55
CA GLU A 151 -7.78 15.45 -21.47
C GLU A 151 -7.23 15.92 -20.11
N ALA A 152 -7.71 15.36 -18.99
CA ALA A 152 -7.22 15.70 -17.66
C ALA A 152 -5.73 15.36 -17.48
N LEU A 153 -5.30 14.21 -18.00
CA LEU A 153 -3.89 13.81 -18.02
C LEU A 153 -3.03 14.70 -18.92
N GLY A 154 -3.57 15.14 -20.06
CA GLY A 154 -2.90 16.08 -20.97
C GLY A 154 -2.71 17.46 -20.33
N ARG A 155 -3.75 18.01 -19.68
CA ARG A 155 -3.70 19.32 -19.00
C ARG A 155 -2.72 19.34 -17.81
N SER A 156 -2.59 18.23 -17.09
CA SER A 156 -1.65 18.11 -15.98
C SER A 156 -0.21 17.83 -16.41
N GLY A 157 0.02 17.59 -17.72
CA GLY A 157 1.33 17.25 -18.26
C GLY A 157 1.84 15.86 -17.85
N GLN A 158 1.03 15.05 -17.18
CA GLN A 158 1.46 13.74 -16.64
C GLN A 158 1.83 12.72 -17.71
N LEU A 159 1.38 12.93 -18.96
CA LEU A 159 1.71 12.09 -20.11
C LEU A 159 2.60 12.83 -21.14
N SER A 160 3.30 13.90 -20.76
CA SER A 160 4.16 14.67 -21.68
C SER A 160 5.13 13.77 -22.44
N ASP A 161 5.71 12.80 -21.74
CA ASP A 161 6.71 11.87 -22.27
C ASP A 161 6.11 10.51 -22.68
N VAL A 162 4.78 10.41 -22.76
CA VAL A 162 4.09 9.16 -23.11
C VAL A 162 3.13 9.38 -24.28
N GLU A 163 3.28 8.56 -25.31
CA GLU A 163 2.29 8.39 -26.37
C GLU A 163 1.25 7.35 -25.92
N VAL A 164 -0.01 7.76 -25.79
CA VAL A 164 -1.10 6.83 -25.46
C VAL A 164 -1.46 6.01 -26.69
N LEU A 165 -1.34 4.68 -26.57
CA LEU A 165 -1.65 3.73 -27.64
C LEU A 165 -3.07 3.19 -27.50
N ALA A 166 -3.49 2.86 -26.28
CA ALA A 166 -4.81 2.33 -26.00
C ALA A 166 -5.27 2.68 -24.59
N LEU A 167 -6.59 2.76 -24.41
CA LEU A 167 -7.29 2.91 -23.14
C LEU A 167 -8.32 1.78 -23.00
N ALA A 168 -8.29 1.10 -21.88
CA ALA A 168 -9.26 0.05 -21.53
C ALA A 168 -9.95 0.39 -20.21
N HIS A 169 -11.23 0.09 -20.11
CA HIS A 169 -11.94 -0.02 -18.84
C HIS A 169 -11.74 -1.43 -18.28
N ARG A 170 -11.67 -1.56 -16.95
CA ARG A 170 -11.47 -2.83 -16.26
C ARG A 170 -12.53 -3.03 -15.19
N ASP A 171 -13.41 -4.00 -15.41
CA ASP A 171 -14.48 -4.34 -14.48
C ASP A 171 -13.92 -5.09 -13.26
N ARG A 172 -14.26 -4.61 -12.06
CA ARG A 172 -13.90 -5.26 -10.80
C ARG A 172 -15.06 -5.25 -9.82
N ASP A 173 -15.83 -6.33 -9.85
CA ASP A 173 -17.06 -6.47 -9.06
C ASP A 173 -16.83 -6.91 -7.60
N ALA A 174 -15.58 -7.22 -7.21
CA ALA A 174 -15.28 -7.80 -5.90
C ALA A 174 -13.93 -7.34 -5.29
N GLY A 175 -13.87 -7.36 -3.95
CA GLY A 175 -12.73 -6.98 -3.11
C GLY A 175 -12.91 -5.64 -2.40
N GLY A 176 -11.94 -5.22 -1.59
CA GLY A 176 -11.99 -3.94 -0.83
C GLY A 176 -12.04 -2.67 -1.68
N SER A 177 -11.93 -2.79 -3.01
CA SER A 177 -12.13 -1.72 -3.99
C SER A 177 -13.14 -2.14 -5.08
N GLY A 178 -14.04 -3.08 -4.78
CA GLY A 178 -15.11 -3.48 -5.70
C GLY A 178 -16.06 -2.32 -5.93
N GLY A 179 -16.41 -2.06 -7.19
CA GLY A 179 -17.28 -0.94 -7.58
C GLY A 179 -16.59 0.42 -7.75
N LEU A 180 -15.26 0.49 -7.60
CA LEU A 180 -14.48 1.67 -8.01
C LEU A 180 -13.99 1.52 -9.44
N GLU A 181 -14.14 2.59 -10.21
CA GLU A 181 -13.79 2.61 -11.63
C GLU A 181 -12.28 2.42 -11.84
N ARG A 182 -11.92 1.63 -12.85
CA ARG A 182 -10.52 1.39 -13.20
C ARG A 182 -10.29 1.47 -14.69
N TYR A 183 -9.29 2.24 -15.07
CA TYR A 183 -8.85 2.36 -16.45
C TYR A 183 -7.39 1.98 -16.58
N LEU A 184 -7.06 1.23 -17.62
CA LEU A 184 -5.69 0.90 -17.99
C LEU A 184 -5.29 1.70 -19.22
N ILE A 185 -4.12 2.33 -19.16
CA ILE A 185 -3.53 3.03 -20.29
C ILE A 185 -2.30 2.23 -20.73
N LEU A 186 -2.30 1.81 -21.98
CA LEU A 186 -1.10 1.34 -22.65
C LEU A 186 -0.45 2.54 -23.32
N GLY A 187 0.74 2.87 -22.88
CA GLY A 187 1.52 3.98 -23.40
C GLY A 187 2.88 3.54 -23.92
N ARG A 188 3.50 4.39 -24.72
CA ARG A 188 4.89 4.25 -25.16
C ARG A 188 5.65 5.50 -24.80
N GLU A 189 6.83 5.34 -24.19
CA GLU A 189 7.67 6.51 -23.94
C GLU A 189 8.05 7.21 -25.25
N ARG A 190 8.02 8.53 -25.24
CA ARG A 190 8.51 9.39 -26.31
C ARG A 190 10.03 9.48 -26.20
N GLY A 191 10.73 9.33 -27.33
CA GLY A 191 12.20 9.31 -27.37
C GLY A 191 12.82 7.95 -27.02
N GLY A 192 14.14 7.94 -26.79
CA GLY A 192 14.92 6.80 -26.30
C GLY A 192 14.55 5.41 -26.84
N GLU A 193 14.54 4.43 -25.94
CA GLU A 193 14.23 3.01 -26.22
C GLU A 193 12.73 2.75 -26.50
N ARG A 194 11.88 3.78 -26.49
CA ARG A 194 10.43 3.68 -26.76
C ARG A 194 9.73 2.55 -25.99
N ARG A 195 10.07 2.41 -24.70
CA ARG A 195 9.54 1.33 -23.85
C ARG A 195 8.04 1.47 -23.66
N LEU A 196 7.34 0.34 -23.59
CA LEU A 196 5.93 0.32 -23.23
C LEU A 196 5.75 0.62 -21.73
N ARG A 197 4.64 1.28 -21.42
CA ARG A 197 4.17 1.56 -20.06
C ARG A 197 2.75 1.06 -19.91
N LEU A 198 2.46 0.52 -18.73
CA LEU A 198 1.13 0.07 -18.36
C LEU A 198 0.68 0.87 -17.14
N LEU A 199 -0.06 1.94 -17.38
CA LEU A 199 -0.55 2.81 -16.31
C LEU A 199 -1.97 2.37 -15.88
N GLU A 200 -2.29 2.59 -14.63
CA GLU A 200 -3.64 2.40 -14.07
C GLU A 200 -4.13 3.74 -13.52
N LEU A 201 -5.33 4.13 -13.90
CA LEU A 201 -6.16 5.10 -13.19
C LEU A 201 -7.11 4.29 -12.31
N LYS A 202 -6.93 4.35 -11.00
CA LYS A 202 -7.84 3.74 -10.02
C LYS A 202 -8.65 4.87 -9.38
N GLU A 203 -9.97 4.85 -9.51
CA GLU A 203 -10.81 5.79 -8.76
C GLU A 203 -10.53 5.65 -7.26
N THR A 204 -10.33 6.78 -6.60
CA THR A 204 -10.05 6.84 -5.17
C THR A 204 -11.29 7.27 -4.39
N THR A 205 -11.33 6.81 -3.15
CA THR A 205 -12.24 7.29 -2.12
C THR A 205 -11.39 7.84 -0.98
N HIS A 206 -12.05 8.24 0.09
CA HIS A 206 -11.40 8.54 1.36
C HIS A 206 -10.42 7.44 1.80
N ALA A 207 -9.22 7.86 2.21
CA ALA A 207 -8.21 6.98 2.81
C ALA A 207 -8.77 6.30 4.07
N ALA A 208 -8.42 5.04 4.34
CA ALA A 208 -8.89 4.37 5.55
C ALA A 208 -8.56 5.14 6.85
N THR A 209 -7.43 5.85 6.92
CA THR A 209 -7.08 6.66 8.11
C THR A 209 -8.07 7.81 8.39
N SER A 210 -8.79 8.31 7.37
CA SER A 210 -9.77 9.39 7.54
C SER A 210 -11.03 8.95 8.29
N TRP A 211 -11.24 7.64 8.42
CA TRP A 211 -12.33 7.07 9.22
C TRP A 211 -12.04 7.10 10.72
N ASN A 212 -10.93 7.71 11.15
CA ASN A 212 -10.56 7.89 12.55
C ASN A 212 -11.08 9.24 13.09
N ASN A 213 -11.76 9.24 14.24
CA ASN A 213 -12.44 10.39 14.88
C ASN A 213 -11.56 11.63 15.10
N PHE A 214 -10.24 11.52 14.99
CA PHE A 214 -9.33 12.58 15.41
C PHE A 214 -8.75 13.41 14.28
N LEU A 215 -8.96 13.02 13.01
CA LEU A 215 -8.16 13.52 11.89
C LEU A 215 -8.97 13.61 10.60
N HIS A 216 -8.77 14.70 9.87
CA HIS A 216 -9.35 14.93 8.55
C HIS A 216 -8.32 14.59 7.46
N GLU A 217 -8.83 14.20 6.30
CA GLU A 217 -8.05 14.06 5.08
C GLU A 217 -7.74 15.44 4.50
N ASP A 218 -6.46 15.67 4.18
CA ASP A 218 -5.98 16.89 3.56
C ASP A 218 -6.01 16.77 2.02
N GLU A 219 -6.23 17.87 1.29
CA GLU A 219 -6.31 17.88 -0.18
C GLU A 219 -5.00 17.41 -0.86
N ASP A 220 -3.85 17.57 -0.21
CA ASP A 220 -2.53 17.17 -0.70
C ASP A 220 -2.00 15.88 -0.04
N ARG A 221 -2.91 15.07 0.55
CA ARG A 221 -2.58 13.87 1.33
C ARG A 221 -1.57 12.97 0.62
N ILE A 222 -1.82 12.58 -0.63
CA ILE A 222 -0.95 11.63 -1.34
C ILE A 222 0.47 12.19 -1.49
N GLU A 223 0.64 13.47 -1.83
CA GLU A 223 1.97 14.06 -1.99
C GLU A 223 2.71 14.15 -0.65
N ARG A 224 2.03 14.51 0.45
CA ARG A 224 2.62 14.51 1.79
C ARG A 224 3.00 13.13 2.27
N VAL A 225 2.13 12.14 2.05
CA VAL A 225 2.38 10.73 2.40
C VAL A 225 3.57 10.19 1.61
N LYS A 226 3.65 10.45 0.30
CA LYS A 226 4.81 10.07 -0.52
C LYS A 226 6.09 10.71 0.02
N ALA A 227 6.09 12.02 0.24
CA ALA A 227 7.26 12.74 0.74
C ALA A 227 7.76 12.18 2.08
N SER A 228 6.83 11.79 2.96
CA SER A 228 7.17 11.18 4.25
C SER A 228 7.60 9.71 4.12
N ILE A 229 6.70 8.84 3.66
CA ILE A 229 6.87 7.38 3.67
C ILE A 229 7.96 6.95 2.68
N TRP A 230 8.00 7.56 1.50
CA TRP A 230 9.04 7.33 0.49
C TRP A 230 10.21 8.28 0.62
N ARG A 231 10.27 9.13 1.66
CA ARG A 231 11.44 9.96 1.99
C ARG A 231 11.90 10.87 0.84
N GLY A 232 10.95 11.41 0.09
CA GLY A 232 11.21 12.26 -1.08
C GLY A 232 11.74 11.50 -2.31
N LEU A 233 11.67 10.17 -2.32
CA LEU A 233 11.95 9.38 -3.52
C LEU A 233 10.82 9.57 -4.54
N GLU A 234 11.22 9.83 -5.78
CA GLU A 234 10.28 10.14 -6.87
C GLU A 234 10.03 8.92 -7.78
N VAL A 235 8.76 8.75 -8.15
CA VAL A 235 8.32 7.85 -9.22
C VAL A 235 7.58 8.67 -10.28
N PRO A 236 7.76 8.37 -11.58
CA PRO A 236 7.12 9.16 -12.64
C PRO A 236 5.60 9.17 -12.55
N PHE A 237 4.98 8.02 -12.24
CA PHE A 237 3.54 7.85 -12.23
C PHE A 237 3.08 7.35 -10.85
N TYR A 238 2.77 8.30 -9.96
CA TYR A 238 2.01 8.10 -8.72
C TYR A 238 1.43 9.43 -8.26
N ARG A 239 0.28 9.80 -8.82
CA ARG A 239 -0.34 11.13 -8.63
C ARG A 239 -1.86 11.05 -8.69
N GLU A 240 -2.53 11.91 -7.94
CA GLU A 240 -3.98 12.08 -8.06
C GLU A 240 -4.32 12.96 -9.28
N VAL A 241 -5.44 12.63 -9.93
CA VAL A 241 -5.94 13.27 -11.14
C VAL A 241 -7.43 13.51 -10.98
N GLN A 242 -7.82 14.78 -10.97
CA GLN A 242 -9.23 15.17 -10.93
C GLN A 242 -9.87 15.02 -12.32
N VAL A 243 -10.97 14.27 -12.40
CA VAL A 243 -11.76 14.12 -13.64
C VAL A 243 -13.23 14.35 -13.32
N GLY A 244 -13.73 15.54 -13.65
CA GLY A 244 -15.07 15.95 -13.27
C GLY A 244 -15.20 16.03 -11.74
N ARG A 245 -16.00 15.14 -11.15
CA ARG A 245 -16.20 15.05 -9.69
C ARG A 245 -15.42 13.92 -9.02
N SER A 246 -14.84 13.01 -9.80
CA SER A 246 -14.08 11.87 -9.26
C SER A 246 -12.59 12.19 -9.25
N VAL A 247 -11.88 11.60 -8.28
CA VAL A 247 -10.42 11.60 -8.20
C VAL A 247 -9.93 10.21 -8.61
N TYR A 248 -8.90 10.17 -9.44
CA TYR A 248 -8.22 8.94 -9.81
C TYR A 248 -6.77 8.99 -9.37
N LEU A 249 -6.26 7.91 -8.79
CA LEU A 249 -4.84 7.71 -8.62
C LEU A 249 -4.26 7.12 -9.91
N LEU A 250 -3.45 7.92 -10.60
CA LEU A 250 -2.58 7.45 -11.68
C LEU A 250 -1.37 6.74 -11.07
N ARG A 251 -1.12 5.49 -11.48
CA ARG A 251 0.08 4.75 -11.08
C ARG A 251 0.64 3.87 -12.18
N ASP A 252 1.95 3.75 -12.26
CA ASP A 252 2.58 2.73 -13.09
C ASP A 252 2.32 1.35 -12.48
N ARG A 253 1.84 0.42 -13.31
CA ARG A 253 1.75 -0.98 -12.92
C ARG A 253 3.09 -1.69 -13.07
N LEU A 254 4.03 -1.16 -13.86
CA LEU A 254 5.40 -1.67 -14.06
C LEU A 254 6.37 -1.06 -13.04
N GLY A 255 7.60 -1.56 -12.99
CA GLY A 255 8.65 -1.10 -12.08
C GLY A 255 8.40 -1.46 -10.61
N ARG A 256 7.47 -2.39 -10.35
CA ARG A 256 7.01 -2.73 -9.00
C ARG A 256 6.92 -4.23 -8.82
N ALA A 257 7.36 -4.75 -7.69
CA ALA A 257 7.25 -6.18 -7.38
C ALA A 257 7.03 -6.41 -5.89
N SER A 258 6.11 -7.31 -5.56
CA SER A 258 5.89 -7.78 -4.19
C SER A 258 6.80 -8.96 -3.90
N VAL A 259 7.19 -9.12 -2.63
CA VAL A 259 7.81 -10.35 -2.15
C VAL A 259 6.69 -11.29 -1.72
N ASP A 260 6.66 -12.49 -2.29
CA ASP A 260 5.71 -13.52 -1.85
C ASP A 260 6.22 -14.16 -0.55
N ILE A 261 5.63 -13.75 0.57
CA ILE A 261 6.07 -14.18 1.89
C ILE A 261 5.65 -15.62 2.23
N GLU A 262 4.68 -16.20 1.51
CA GLU A 262 4.18 -17.55 1.77
C GLU A 262 5.18 -18.63 1.32
N ASP A 263 6.03 -18.31 0.33
CA ASP A 263 7.02 -19.22 -0.27
C ASP A 263 8.45 -19.09 0.32
N LEU A 264 8.63 -18.23 1.32
CA LEU A 264 9.96 -17.96 1.89
C LEU A 264 10.40 -19.00 2.91
N SER A 265 11.72 -19.23 2.97
CA SER A 265 12.32 -19.93 4.10
C SER A 265 12.11 -19.12 5.40
N LYS A 266 12.12 -19.78 6.57
CA LYS A 266 11.97 -19.09 7.86
C LYS A 266 12.97 -17.94 8.05
N ARG A 267 14.20 -18.12 7.57
CA ARG A 267 15.26 -17.10 7.65
C ARG A 267 14.94 -15.90 6.76
N ASP A 268 14.54 -16.16 5.52
CA ASP A 268 14.31 -15.09 4.55
C ASP A 268 13.00 -14.35 4.87
N LEU A 269 11.97 -15.07 5.34
CA LEU A 269 10.75 -14.49 5.91
C LEU A 269 11.08 -13.54 7.06
N ARG A 270 11.95 -13.96 7.99
CA ARG A 270 12.39 -13.11 9.09
C ARG A 270 13.05 -11.84 8.57
N ALA A 271 14.01 -11.95 7.64
CA ALA A 271 14.69 -10.78 7.07
C ALA A 271 13.71 -9.80 6.39
N VAL A 272 12.69 -10.30 5.69
CA VAL A 272 11.62 -9.48 5.10
C VAL A 272 10.82 -8.76 6.18
N LEU A 273 10.35 -9.47 7.21
CA LEU A 273 9.55 -8.89 8.28
C LEU A 273 10.32 -7.85 9.11
N GLU A 274 11.61 -8.08 9.35
CA GLU A 274 12.50 -7.13 10.03
C GLU A 274 12.71 -5.85 9.22
N ALA A 275 12.84 -5.95 7.89
CA ALA A 275 12.88 -4.79 7.00
C ALA A 275 11.55 -4.02 7.00
N GLN A 276 10.42 -4.71 7.03
CA GLN A 276 9.10 -4.08 7.17
C GLN A 276 8.97 -3.35 8.52
N VAL A 277 9.33 -4.01 9.63
CA VAL A 277 9.37 -3.39 10.97
C VAL A 277 10.27 -2.15 10.99
N SER A 278 11.42 -2.19 10.31
CA SER A 278 12.31 -1.04 10.18
C SER A 278 11.65 0.14 9.45
N ILE A 279 10.87 -0.12 8.41
CA ILE A 279 10.11 0.91 7.69
C ILE A 279 9.06 1.53 8.62
N LEU A 280 8.34 0.71 9.41
CA LEU A 280 7.38 1.20 10.40
C LEU A 280 8.07 2.04 11.49
N ALA A 281 9.10 1.51 12.14
CA ALA A 281 9.82 2.18 13.23
C ALA A 281 10.34 3.54 12.78
N ARG A 282 10.96 3.61 11.59
CA ARG A 282 11.43 4.87 10.99
C ARG A 282 10.31 5.88 10.82
N GLN A 283 9.15 5.47 10.31
CA GLN A 283 8.02 6.37 10.06
C GLN A 283 7.37 6.84 11.38
N HIS A 284 7.45 6.04 12.44
CA HIS A 284 6.80 6.29 13.72
C HIS A 284 7.71 6.96 14.77
N ALA A 285 9.03 6.96 14.59
CA ALA A 285 10.01 7.37 15.60
C ALA A 285 9.68 8.73 16.26
N GLU A 286 9.41 9.77 15.46
CA GLU A 286 9.10 11.11 15.98
C GLU A 286 7.83 11.13 16.83
N ALA A 287 6.83 10.31 16.50
CA ALA A 287 5.60 10.22 17.28
C ALA A 287 5.80 9.58 18.66
N PHE A 288 6.90 8.86 18.86
CA PHE A 288 7.24 8.22 20.14
C PHE A 288 8.41 8.90 20.87
N ALA A 289 8.99 9.96 20.29
CA ALA A 289 10.13 10.66 20.88
C ALA A 289 9.80 11.18 22.29
N GLY A 290 10.65 10.81 23.26
CA GLY A 290 10.52 11.24 24.66
C GLY A 290 9.42 10.53 25.46
N LEU A 291 8.81 9.47 24.92
CA LEU A 291 7.85 8.63 25.66
C LEU A 291 8.54 7.43 26.29
N ASP A 292 7.96 6.97 27.41
CA ASP A 292 8.30 5.70 28.03
C ASP A 292 7.71 4.56 27.19
N LEU A 293 8.57 3.83 26.46
CA LEU A 293 8.13 2.74 25.58
C LEU A 293 7.71 1.47 26.33
N GLY A 294 8.01 1.32 27.62
CA GLY A 294 7.45 0.21 28.40
C GLY A 294 5.91 0.24 28.39
N LYS A 295 5.33 1.45 28.35
CA LYS A 295 3.88 1.64 28.18
C LYS A 295 3.38 1.30 26.77
N LEU A 296 4.25 1.37 25.77
CA LEU A 296 3.91 0.99 24.39
C LEU A 296 3.86 -0.53 24.26
N ASP A 297 4.85 -1.26 24.81
CA ASP A 297 4.89 -2.74 24.78
C ASP A 297 3.67 -3.33 25.47
N ASP A 298 3.42 -2.93 26.72
CA ASP A 298 2.27 -3.39 27.51
C ASP A 298 0.96 -3.14 26.75
N TRP A 299 0.79 -1.91 26.24
CA TRP A 299 -0.40 -1.53 25.49
C TRP A 299 -0.55 -2.31 24.19
N LEU A 300 0.52 -2.52 23.43
CA LEU A 300 0.51 -3.29 22.19
C LEU A 300 0.14 -4.74 22.47
N ARG A 301 0.75 -5.38 23.47
CA ARG A 301 0.46 -6.78 23.83
C ARG A 301 -0.99 -6.97 24.25
N GLU A 302 -1.50 -6.12 25.13
CA GLU A 302 -2.89 -6.17 25.60
C GLU A 302 -3.88 -5.93 24.44
N SER A 303 -3.64 -4.88 23.65
CA SER A 303 -4.51 -4.50 22.54
C SER A 303 -4.50 -5.55 21.42
N LEU A 304 -3.33 -6.15 21.15
CA LEU A 304 -3.15 -7.19 20.15
C LEU A 304 -3.96 -8.44 20.48
N ASP A 305 -3.95 -8.84 21.74
CA ASP A 305 -4.69 -10.02 22.20
C ASP A 305 -6.20 -9.85 22.04
N VAL A 306 -6.73 -8.65 22.29
CA VAL A 306 -8.15 -8.33 22.11
C VAL A 306 -8.51 -8.26 20.63
N THR A 307 -7.75 -7.50 19.84
CA THR A 307 -8.03 -7.24 18.42
C THR A 307 -7.89 -8.51 17.59
N ALA A 308 -6.84 -9.32 17.79
CA ALA A 308 -6.66 -10.58 17.08
C ALA A 308 -7.81 -11.57 17.36
N LYS A 309 -8.24 -11.72 18.62
CA LYS A 309 -9.40 -12.58 18.97
C LYS A 309 -10.68 -12.11 18.27
N ARG A 310 -10.91 -10.80 18.21
CA ARG A 310 -12.09 -10.22 17.54
C ARG A 310 -12.07 -10.54 16.03
N TRP A 311 -10.96 -10.29 15.36
CA TRP A 311 -10.82 -10.54 13.92
C TRP A 311 -10.88 -12.04 13.57
N LEU A 312 -10.31 -12.92 14.40
CA LEU A 312 -10.47 -14.37 14.25
C LEU A 312 -11.93 -14.78 14.33
N LYS A 313 -12.66 -14.32 15.35
CA LYS A 313 -14.09 -14.60 15.52
C LYS A 313 -14.93 -14.09 14.35
N ALA A 314 -14.61 -12.90 13.83
CA ALA A 314 -15.27 -12.35 12.64
C ALA A 314 -15.04 -13.24 11.40
N TYR A 315 -13.79 -13.66 11.19
CA TYR A 315 -13.41 -14.56 10.10
C TYR A 315 -14.12 -15.92 10.19
N GLU A 316 -14.16 -16.53 11.38
CA GLU A 316 -14.86 -17.80 11.61
C GLU A 316 -16.36 -17.70 11.32
N ARG A 317 -17.00 -16.59 11.71
CA ARG A 317 -18.41 -16.33 11.41
C ARG A 317 -18.66 -16.17 9.92
N ALA A 318 -17.78 -15.46 9.21
CA ALA A 318 -17.88 -15.28 7.77
C ALA A 318 -17.74 -16.62 7.00
N ARG A 319 -16.91 -17.55 7.49
CA ARG A 319 -16.75 -18.89 6.88
C ARG A 319 -17.95 -19.83 7.05
N ARG A 320 -18.83 -19.57 8.01
CA ARG A 320 -20.00 -20.41 8.31
C ARG A 320 -21.26 -19.99 7.55
N ARG A 321 -21.18 -18.88 6.81
CA ARG A 321 -22.24 -18.38 5.93
C ARG A 321 -21.89 -18.75 4.49
#